data_AF-A0A9P6EH96-F1
#
_entry.id   AF-A0A9P6EH96-F1
#
_cell.length_a   1.000
_cell.length_b   1.000
_cell.length_c   1.000
_cell.angle_alpha   90.00
_cell.angle_beta   90.00
_cell.angle_gamma   90.00
#
_symmetry.space_group_name_H-M   'P 1'
#
loop_
_entity.id
_entity.type
_entity.pdbx_description
1 polymer ?
#
loop_
_entity_poly.entity_id
_entity_poly.type
_entity_poly.pdbx_seq_one_letter_code
_entity_poly.pdbx_strand_id
1 'polypeptide(L)'
;KPIPPINYGGRADYCEFSRFAKIGIAYVEDAQFPHKRCNFKLSTFLIGTARDCYIQKIKEHEETMSLHEFFQILFDYCFPANYCLGLRNKLDQMIQKDKTVARYAHKIQ
;
A
#
# COMPACT_ATOMS: atom_id res chain seq x y z
N LYS A 1 21.19 2.95 -11.37
CA LYS A 1 20.02 2.50 -12.18
C LYS A 1 18.85 2.36 -11.24
N PRO A 2 17.68 2.91 -11.56
CA PRO A 2 16.51 2.86 -10.68
C PRO A 2 16.09 1.41 -10.43
N ILE A 3 15.74 1.09 -9.19
CA ILE A 3 15.30 -0.25 -8.79
C ILE A 3 13.81 -0.36 -9.11
N PRO A 4 13.40 -1.29 -9.99
CA PRO A 4 11.99 -1.42 -10.35
C PRO A 4 11.17 -1.93 -9.15
N PRO A 5 9.95 -1.42 -8.95
CA PRO A 5 9.05 -1.91 -7.91
C PRO A 5 8.61 -3.34 -8.17
N ILE A 6 8.28 -4.05 -7.10
CA ILE A 6 7.71 -5.39 -7.16
C ILE A 6 6.26 -5.29 -7.60
N ASN A 7 5.80 -6.26 -8.40
CA ASN A 7 4.42 -6.27 -8.88
C ASN A 7 3.42 -6.30 -7.71
N TYR A 8 2.40 -5.44 -7.77
CA TYR A 8 1.34 -5.38 -6.77
C TYR A 8 0.03 -5.94 -7.32
N GLY A 9 -0.52 -6.93 -6.62
CA GLY A 9 -1.70 -7.68 -7.05
C GLY A 9 -3.05 -7.14 -6.57
N GLY A 10 -3.06 -6.11 -5.73
CA GLY A 10 -4.29 -5.57 -5.12
C GLY A 10 -4.76 -6.35 -3.88
N ARG A 11 -3.87 -7.09 -3.21
CA ARG A 11 -4.19 -7.69 -1.91
C ARG A 11 -4.37 -6.58 -0.86
N ALA A 12 -5.36 -6.74 0.02
CA ALA A 12 -5.63 -5.86 1.16
C ALA A 12 -4.59 -6.06 2.30
N ASP A 13 -3.31 -6.02 1.95
CA ASP A 13 -2.16 -6.09 2.85
C ASP A 13 -1.47 -4.72 2.86
N TYR A 14 -1.52 -4.04 4.00
CA TYR A 14 -0.93 -2.70 4.17
C TYR A 14 0.58 -2.71 3.99
N CYS A 15 1.28 -3.77 4.40
CA CYS A 15 2.73 -3.87 4.26
C CYS A 15 3.12 -4.00 2.79
N GLU A 16 2.40 -4.82 2.01
CA GLU A 16 2.63 -4.94 0.56
C GLU A 16 2.35 -3.62 -0.15
N PHE A 17 1.23 -2.97 0.17
CA PHE A 17 0.85 -1.67 -0.42
C PHE A 17 1.86 -0.57 -0.06
N SER A 18 2.22 -0.43 1.23
CA SER A 18 3.18 0.58 1.69
C SER A 18 4.56 0.39 1.06
N ARG A 19 4.99 -0.87 0.91
CA ARG A 19 6.23 -1.20 0.20
C ARG A 19 6.16 -0.79 -1.27
N PHE A 20 5.07 -1.12 -1.96
CA PHE A 20 4.86 -0.73 -3.36
C PHE A 20 4.86 0.79 -3.53
N ALA A 21 4.15 1.52 -2.67
CA ALA A 21 4.09 2.98 -2.72
C ALA A 21 5.47 3.62 -2.52
N LYS A 22 6.21 3.20 -1.48
CA LYS A 22 7.55 3.74 -1.21
C LYS A 22 8.55 3.45 -2.33
N ILE A 23 8.61 2.20 -2.80
CA ILE A 23 9.55 1.82 -3.88
C ILE A 23 9.12 2.44 -5.20
N GLY A 24 7.81 2.54 -5.47
CA GLY A 24 7.27 3.15 -6.68
C GLY A 24 7.58 4.65 -6.77
N ILE A 25 7.42 5.39 -5.68
CA ILE A 25 7.80 6.81 -5.60
C ILE A 25 9.30 6.96 -5.89
N ALA A 26 10.15 6.22 -5.18
CA ALA A 26 11.60 6.26 -5.39
C ALA A 26 11.99 5.90 -6.84
N TYR A 27 11.35 4.89 -7.43
CA TYR A 27 11.59 4.49 -8.82
C TYR A 27 11.29 5.61 -9.82
N VAL A 28 10.18 6.32 -9.63
CA VAL A 28 9.78 7.43 -10.51
C VAL A 28 10.69 8.64 -10.33
N GLU A 29 11.07 8.96 -9.08
CA GLU A 29 11.99 10.04 -8.75
C GLU A 29 13.39 9.79 -9.32
N ASP A 30 13.94 8.59 -9.09
CA ASP A 30 15.27 8.19 -9.58
C ASP A 30 15.34 8.10 -11.10
N ALA A 31 14.24 7.75 -11.76
CA ALA A 31 14.15 7.65 -13.22
C ALA A 31 13.88 9.00 -13.91
N GLN A 32 13.59 10.05 -13.15
CA GLN A 32 13.28 11.41 -13.66
C GLN A 32 12.22 11.41 -14.76
N PHE A 33 11.17 10.60 -14.60
CA PHE A 33 10.09 10.58 -15.58
C PHE A 33 9.30 11.90 -15.56
N PRO A 34 8.80 12.36 -16.72
CA PRO A 34 7.85 13.47 -16.75
C PRO A 34 6.61 13.11 -15.93
N HIS A 35 6.10 14.06 -15.14
CA HIS A 35 4.94 13.85 -14.25
C HIS A 35 3.77 13.09 -14.92
N LYS A 36 3.47 13.43 -16.18
CA LYS A 36 2.40 12.80 -16.98
C LYS A 36 2.59 11.30 -17.23
N ARG A 37 3.83 10.80 -17.16
CA ARG A 37 4.19 9.41 -17.45
C ARG A 37 4.45 8.59 -16.19
N CYS A 38 4.53 9.22 -15.03
CA CYS A 38 4.82 8.55 -13.76
C CYS A 38 3.78 7.47 -13.44
N ASN A 39 2.50 7.84 -13.49
CA ASN A 39 1.38 6.93 -13.19
C ASN A 39 1.30 5.76 -14.18
N PHE A 40 1.48 6.06 -15.49
CA PHE A 40 1.58 5.03 -16.52
C PHE A 40 2.75 4.06 -16.28
N LYS A 41 3.91 4.56 -15.85
CA LYS A 41 5.05 3.70 -15.53
C LYS A 41 4.83 2.86 -14.29
N LEU A 42 4.10 3.36 -13.30
CA LEU A 42 3.72 2.58 -12.14
C LEU A 42 2.66 1.52 -12.48
N SER A 43 1.74 1.82 -13.40
CA SER A 43 0.68 0.90 -13.80
C SER A 43 1.18 -0.39 -14.43
N THR A 44 2.37 -0.38 -15.05
CA THR A 44 2.98 -1.59 -15.63
C THR A 44 3.34 -2.65 -14.57
N PHE A 45 3.45 -2.25 -13.31
CA PHE A 45 3.73 -3.14 -12.18
C PHE A 45 2.46 -3.56 -11.43
N LEU A 46 1.28 -3.10 -11.87
CA LEU A 46 0.01 -3.53 -11.31
C LEU A 46 -0.45 -4.81 -12.01
N ILE A 47 -0.86 -5.79 -11.21
CA ILE A 47 -1.43 -7.06 -11.67
C ILE A 47 -2.74 -7.35 -10.93
N GLY A 48 -3.54 -8.28 -11.47
CA GLY A 48 -4.81 -8.70 -10.84
C GLY A 48 -5.75 -7.53 -10.54
N THR A 49 -6.33 -7.51 -9.34
CA THR A 49 -7.32 -6.52 -8.91
C THR A 49 -6.80 -5.08 -8.97
N ALA A 50 -5.52 -4.86 -8.69
CA ALA A 50 -4.91 -3.54 -8.81
C ALA A 50 -4.86 -3.05 -10.26
N ARG A 51 -4.67 -3.96 -11.22
CA ARG A 51 -4.72 -3.63 -12.65
C ARG A 51 -6.14 -3.32 -13.10
N ASP A 52 -7.12 -4.04 -12.60
CA ASP A 52 -8.54 -3.77 -12.87
C ASP A 52 -8.95 -2.38 -12.36
N CYS A 53 -8.52 -2.01 -11.16
CA CYS A 53 -8.66 -0.67 -10.61
C CYS A 53 -8.10 0.39 -11.56
N TYR A 54 -6.86 0.18 -12.03
CA TYR A 54 -6.22 1.12 -12.93
C TYR A 54 -7.00 1.31 -14.23
N ILE A 55 -7.46 0.23 -14.85
CA ILE A 55 -8.25 0.28 -16.08
C ILE A 55 -9.58 1.01 -15.86
N GLN A 56 -10.25 0.75 -14.74
CA GLN A 56 -11.60 1.25 -14.46
C GLN A 56 -11.66 2.69 -13.92
N LYS A 57 -10.66 3.11 -13.16
CA LYS A 57 -10.71 4.36 -12.38
C LYS A 57 -9.59 5.35 -12.67
N ILE A 58 -8.43 4.87 -13.11
CA ILE A 58 -7.22 5.70 -13.19
C ILE A 58 -6.87 6.05 -14.64
N LYS A 59 -7.05 5.11 -15.58
CA LYS A 59 -6.61 5.22 -16.97
C LYS A 59 -7.06 6.49 -17.68
N GLU A 60 -8.28 6.97 -17.43
CA GLU A 60 -8.84 8.16 -18.09
C GLU A 60 -8.19 9.47 -17.63
N HIS A 61 -7.61 9.51 -16.43
CA HIS A 61 -7.08 10.74 -15.81
C HIS A 61 -5.59 10.62 -15.45
N GLU A 62 -4.92 9.57 -15.91
CA GLU A 62 -3.58 9.23 -15.42
C GLU A 62 -2.51 10.30 -15.70
N GLU A 63 -2.67 11.11 -16.75
CA GLU A 63 -1.69 12.14 -17.11
C GLU A 63 -1.79 13.41 -16.25
N THR A 64 -2.97 13.68 -15.70
CA THR A 64 -3.24 14.88 -14.88
C THR A 64 -3.25 14.57 -13.39
N MET A 65 -3.31 13.30 -13.02
CA MET A 65 -3.43 12.82 -11.65
C MET A 65 -2.08 12.89 -10.91
N SER A 66 -2.10 13.31 -9.66
CA SER A 66 -0.94 13.26 -8.78
C SER A 66 -0.64 11.82 -8.33
N LEU A 67 0.61 11.56 -7.95
CA LEU A 67 1.00 10.27 -7.35
C LEU A 67 0.17 9.97 -6.08
N HIS A 68 -0.16 11.00 -5.31
CA HIS A 68 -0.99 10.85 -4.10
C HIS A 68 -2.39 10.33 -4.45
N GLU A 69 -3.07 10.97 -5.41
CA GLU A 69 -4.40 10.53 -5.87
C GLU A 69 -4.37 9.12 -6.47
N PHE A 70 -3.31 8.80 -7.23
CA PHE A 70 -3.09 7.46 -7.77
C PHE A 70 -3.08 6.40 -6.66
N PHE A 71 -2.26 6.59 -5.62
CA PHE A 71 -2.19 5.64 -4.51
C PHE A 71 -3.46 5.62 -3.66
N GLN A 72 -4.13 6.77 -3.51
CA GLN A 72 -5.39 6.85 -2.78
C GLN A 72 -6.50 6.03 -3.45
N ILE A 73 -6.72 6.22 -4.76
CA ILE A 73 -7.72 5.45 -5.53
C ILE A 73 -7.41 3.96 -5.48
N LEU A 74 -6.12 3.61 -5.61
CA LEU A 74 -5.68 2.22 -5.55
C LEU A 74 -5.95 1.60 -4.18
N PHE A 75 -5.70 2.35 -3.10
CA PHE A 75 -5.99 1.93 -1.73
C PHE A 75 -7.50 1.74 -1.53
N ASP A 76 -8.30 2.73 -1.90
CA ASP A 76 -9.76 2.72 -1.73
C ASP A 76 -10.44 1.58 -2.50
N TYR A 77 -9.84 1.15 -3.61
CA TYR A 77 -10.34 0.01 -4.39
C TYR A 77 -9.89 -1.34 -3.83
N CYS A 78 -8.62 -1.47 -3.41
CA CYS A 78 -8.06 -2.75 -2.99
C CYS A 78 -8.38 -3.09 -1.52
N PHE A 79 -8.61 -2.08 -0.68
CA PHE A 79 -8.90 -2.26 0.73
C PHE A 79 -10.40 -2.07 1.00
N PRO A 80 -11.04 -2.96 1.77
CA PRO A 80 -12.43 -2.76 2.15
C PRO A 80 -12.55 -1.48 2.99
N ALA A 81 -13.63 -0.71 2.83
CA ALA A 81 -13.87 0.55 3.56
C ALA A 81 -13.75 0.40 5.10
N ASN A 82 -14.01 -0.80 5.62
CA ASN A 82 -13.90 -1.14 7.04
C ASN A 82 -12.49 -1.59 7.47
N TYR A 83 -11.46 -1.52 6.62
CA TYR A 83 -10.13 -2.01 6.93
C TYR A 83 -9.51 -1.29 8.14
N CYS A 84 -9.57 0.04 8.17
CA CYS A 84 -9.08 0.85 9.30
C CYS A 84 -9.90 0.62 10.58
N LEU A 85 -11.22 0.43 10.46
CA LEU A 85 -12.11 0.06 11.57
C LEU A 85 -11.78 -1.34 12.11
N GLY A 86 -11.54 -2.30 11.22
CA GLY A 86 -11.14 -3.67 11.58
C GLY A 86 -9.75 -3.74 12.20
N LEU A 87 -8.80 -2.91 11.77
CA LEU A 87 -7.49 -2.74 12.41
C LEU A 87 -7.63 -2.19 13.82
N ARG A 88 -8.43 -1.13 14.02
CA ARG A 88 -8.73 -0.60 15.36
C ARG A 88 -9.39 -1.66 16.24
N ASN A 89 -10.44 -2.32 15.75
CA ASN A 89 -11.11 -3.39 16.51
C ASN A 89 -10.16 -4.55 16.84
N LYS A 90 -9.24 -4.93 15.94
CA LYS A 90 -8.22 -5.94 16.22
C LYS A 90 -7.21 -5.47 17.26
N LEU A 91 -6.78 -4.22 17.22
CA LEU A 91 -5.89 -3.62 18.22
C LEU A 91 -6.58 -3.55 19.59
N ASP A 92 -7.84 -3.12 19.61
CA ASP A 92 -8.67 -3.06 20.82
C ASP A 92 -8.91 -4.46 21.40
N GLN A 93 -9.08 -5.48 20.55
CA GLN A 93 -9.19 -6.89 20.97
C GLN A 93 -7.86 -7.55 21.33
N MET A 94 -6.72 -7.02 20.85
CA MET A 94 -5.38 -7.50 21.22
C MET A 94 -4.93 -7.01 22.59
N ILE A 95 -5.65 -6.07 23.19
CA ILE A 95 -5.48 -5.70 24.59
C ILE A 95 -6.37 -6.65 25.40
N GLN A 96 -5.72 -7.45 26.25
CA GLN A 96 -6.35 -8.28 27.28
C GLN A 96 -6.82 -9.70 26.86
N LYS A 97 -5.89 -10.53 26.41
CA LYS A 97 -5.84 -11.95 26.79
C LYS A 97 -4.43 -12.51 26.54
N ASP A 98 -3.77 -12.93 27.63
CA ASP A 98 -2.57 -13.78 27.66
C ASP A 98 -1.14 -13.19 27.70
N LYS A 99 -0.95 -11.98 28.24
CA LYS A 99 0.34 -11.63 28.84
C LYS A 99 0.15 -11.04 30.23
N THR A 100 -0.01 -11.94 31.20
CA THR A 100 0.15 -11.60 32.62
C THR A 100 1.56 -11.01 32.82
N VAL A 101 1.59 -9.83 33.44
CA VAL A 101 2.80 -9.11 33.90
C VAL A 101 3.68 -9.98 34.83
N ALA A 102 3.18 -11.13 35.27
CA ALA A 102 3.87 -12.09 36.13
C ALA A 102 5.08 -12.82 35.51
N ARG A 103 5.30 -12.77 34.18
CA ARG A 103 6.41 -13.52 33.54
C ARG A 103 7.72 -12.74 33.37
N TYR A 104 7.88 -11.56 33.96
CA TYR A 104 9.12 -10.78 33.88
C TYR A 104 9.85 -10.53 35.21
N ALA A 105 9.29 -10.93 36.37
CA ALA A 105 9.93 -10.72 37.68
C ALA A 105 10.76 -11.91 38.21
N HIS A 106 10.70 -13.10 37.58
CA HIS A 106 11.41 -14.31 38.05
C HIS A 106 12.66 -14.66 37.19
N LYS A 107 13.27 -13.68 36.52
CA LYS A 107 14.46 -13.94 35.68
C LYS A 107 15.63 -13.00 35.95
N ILE A 108 15.63 -12.38 37.12
CA ILE A 108 16.80 -11.71 37.68
C ILE A 108 16.98 -12.30 39.08
N GLN A 109 17.55 -13.49 39.12
CA GLN A 109 18.30 -14.03 40.25
C GLN A 109 19.77 -14.03 39.83
#